data_AF-A0AAU6I119-F1
#
_entry.id   AF-A0AAU6I119-F1
#
_cell.length_a   1.000
_cell.length_b   1.000
_cell.length_c   1.000
_cell.angle_alpha   90.00
_cell.angle_beta   90.00
_cell.angle_gamma   90.00
#
_symmetry.space_group_name_H-M   'P 1'
#
loop_
_entity.id
_entity.type
_entity.pdbx_description
1 polymer ?
#
loop_
_entity_poly.entity_id
_entity_poly.type
_entity_poly.pdbx_seq_one_letter_code
_entity_poly.pdbx_strand_id
1 'polypeptide(L)'
;MPTSIDTAVHFHPPGTPGRLCNNHNRQILAVNTCQLARFRGYDDTISDEEIIATITEVKGGRYRYRPQPATYEAVRSGLKAPLTTADHADVVKDRVFAAVGQGHPVLVSDDDGNEYYLVAIPATP
;
A
#
# COMPACT_ATOMS: atom_id res chain seq x y z
N MET A 1 7.69 -17.92 15.85
CA MET A 1 7.88 -16.47 16.01
C MET A 1 7.26 -15.79 14.81
N PRO A 2 6.33 -14.83 14.98
CA PRO A 2 5.77 -14.13 13.83
C PRO A 2 6.95 -13.45 13.13
N THR A 3 7.12 -13.71 11.83
CA THR A 3 8.13 -13.04 11.02
C THR A 3 7.84 -11.56 11.11
N SER A 4 8.58 -10.88 11.98
CA SER A 4 8.43 -9.47 12.18
C SER A 4 8.71 -8.82 10.84
N ILE A 5 7.79 -7.94 10.47
CA ILE A 5 8.06 -6.98 9.43
C ILE A 5 8.95 -5.92 10.13
N ASP A 6 10.17 -6.28 10.55
CA ASP A 6 11.01 -5.41 11.40
C ASP A 6 11.55 -4.17 10.66
N THR A 7 11.26 -4.04 9.37
CA THR A 7 11.76 -2.95 8.53
C THR A 7 11.17 -1.58 8.89
N ALA A 8 9.86 -1.46 9.17
CA ALA A 8 9.28 -0.14 9.45
C ALA A 8 9.66 0.44 10.82
N VAL A 9 9.96 -0.40 11.81
CA VAL A 9 10.27 0.06 13.18
C VAL A 9 11.49 0.99 13.20
N HIS A 10 12.43 0.79 12.27
CA HIS A 10 13.63 1.61 12.13
C HIS A 10 13.39 2.95 11.43
N PHE A 11 12.24 3.14 10.77
CA PHE A 11 11.85 4.42 10.16
C PHE A 11 11.00 5.30 11.10
N HIS A 12 10.68 4.82 12.29
CA HIS A 12 9.87 5.55 13.26
C HIS A 12 10.68 5.93 14.52
N PRO A 13 10.31 7.02 15.21
CA PRO A 13 10.91 7.37 16.49
C PRO A 13 10.81 6.24 17.52
N PRO A 14 11.79 6.10 18.45
CA PRO A 14 11.68 5.20 19.58
C PRO A 14 10.37 5.42 20.36
N GLY A 15 9.71 4.33 20.78
CA GLY A 15 8.43 4.40 21.49
C GLY A 15 7.18 4.46 20.59
N THR A 16 7.35 4.47 19.27
CA THR A 16 6.21 4.39 18.34
C THR A 16 5.40 3.11 18.58
N PRO A 17 4.07 3.20 18.75
CA PRO A 17 3.23 2.03 18.98
C PRO A 17 3.39 0.99 17.86
N GLY A 18 3.62 -0.28 18.22
CA GLY A 18 3.85 -1.36 17.24
C GLY A 18 2.73 -1.51 16.20
N ARG A 19 1.49 -1.13 16.54
CA ARG A 19 0.37 -1.07 15.58
C ARG A 19 0.62 -0.12 14.40
N LEU A 20 1.31 0.99 14.62
CA LEU A 20 1.63 1.97 13.57
C LEU A 20 2.74 1.44 12.66
N CYS A 21 3.78 0.85 13.26
CA CYS A 21 4.84 0.19 12.51
C CYS A 21 4.27 -0.95 11.65
N ASN A 22 3.37 -1.77 12.19
CA ASN A 22 2.68 -2.82 11.43
C ASN A 22 1.83 -2.26 10.27
N ASN A 23 1.16 -1.13 10.47
CA ASN A 23 0.40 -0.47 9.39
C ASN A 23 1.34 0.02 8.27
N HIS A 24 2.43 0.70 8.61
CA HIS A 24 3.40 1.17 7.63
C HIS A 24 4.05 0.00 6.86
N ASN A 25 4.42 -1.07 7.56
CA ASN A 25 4.89 -2.31 6.96
C ASN A 25 3.91 -2.91 5.95
N ARG A 26 2.62 -2.89 6.26
CA ARG A 26 1.55 -3.33 5.36
C ARG A 26 1.45 -2.43 4.13
N GLN A 27 1.54 -1.11 4.32
CA GLN A 27 1.56 -0.14 3.22
C GLN A 27 2.73 -0.41 2.25
N ILE A 28 3.94 -0.62 2.77
CA ILE A 28 5.13 -0.95 1.95
C ILE A 28 4.91 -2.25 1.17
N LEU A 29 4.36 -3.28 1.82
CA LEU A 29 4.04 -4.53 1.13
C LEU A 29 3.03 -4.29 0.00
N ALA A 30 1.95 -3.55 0.28
CA ALA A 30 0.94 -3.24 -0.72
C ALA A 30 1.54 -2.48 -1.91
N VAL A 31 2.39 -1.47 -1.69
CA VAL A 31 3.07 -0.71 -2.75
C VAL A 31 3.91 -1.62 -3.64
N ASN A 32 4.78 -2.46 -3.06
CA ASN A 32 5.61 -3.38 -3.82
C ASN A 32 4.78 -4.40 -4.61
N THR A 33 3.68 -4.87 -4.03
CA THR A 33 2.71 -5.73 -4.72
C THR A 33 2.03 -5.01 -5.87
N CYS A 34 1.61 -3.74 -5.69
CA CYS A 34 0.99 -2.96 -6.76
C CYS A 34 1.97 -2.73 -7.92
N GLN A 35 3.24 -2.43 -7.64
CA GLN A 35 4.26 -2.27 -8.68
C GLN A 35 4.42 -3.53 -9.54
N LEU A 36 4.57 -4.70 -8.91
CA LEU A 36 4.68 -5.96 -9.64
C LEU A 36 3.38 -6.32 -10.37
N ALA A 37 2.23 -6.08 -9.76
CA ALA A 37 0.93 -6.33 -10.38
C ALA A 37 0.70 -5.46 -11.62
N ARG A 38 1.01 -4.15 -11.55
CA ARG A 38 0.95 -3.24 -12.70
C ARG A 38 1.91 -3.64 -13.80
N PHE A 39 3.13 -4.08 -13.46
CA PHE A 39 4.08 -4.61 -14.44
C PHE A 39 3.51 -5.82 -15.21
N ARG A 40 2.59 -6.57 -14.61
CA ARG A 40 1.88 -7.71 -15.21
C ARG A 40 0.58 -7.33 -15.92
N GLY A 41 0.22 -6.05 -15.93
CA GLY A 41 -1.00 -5.55 -16.55
C GLY A 41 -2.26 -5.67 -15.69
N TYR A 42 -2.13 -5.87 -14.38
CA TYR A 42 -3.28 -5.88 -13.46
C TYR A 42 -3.70 -4.47 -13.05
N ASP A 43 -5.00 -4.31 -12.77
CA ASP A 43 -5.64 -3.12 -12.20
C ASP A 43 -6.36 -3.44 -10.86
N ASP A 44 -7.22 -2.55 -10.38
CA ASP A 44 -7.91 -2.70 -9.09
C ASP A 44 -8.95 -3.83 -9.05
N THR A 45 -9.24 -4.46 -10.18
CA THR A 45 -10.12 -5.64 -10.28
C THR A 45 -9.42 -6.96 -9.99
N ILE A 46 -8.11 -6.93 -9.72
CA ILE A 46 -7.30 -8.11 -9.37
C ILE A 46 -7.95 -8.99 -8.28
N SER A 47 -7.95 -10.29 -8.49
CA SER A 47 -8.51 -11.28 -7.56
C SER A 47 -7.66 -11.45 -6.30
N ASP A 48 -8.24 -11.95 -5.22
CA ASP A 48 -7.49 -12.25 -3.98
C ASP A 48 -6.37 -13.28 -4.24
N GLU A 49 -6.62 -14.26 -5.12
CA GLU A 49 -5.65 -15.28 -5.52
C GLU A 49 -4.44 -14.68 -6.24
N GLU A 50 -4.67 -13.76 -7.16
CA GLU A 50 -3.62 -13.05 -7.91
C GLU A 50 -2.83 -12.10 -7.01
N ILE A 51 -3.51 -11.44 -6.05
CA ILE A 51 -2.84 -10.66 -5.00
C ILE A 51 -1.90 -11.57 -4.18
N ILE A 52 -2.37 -12.74 -3.76
CA ILE A 52 -1.55 -13.70 -2.98
C ILE A 52 -0.34 -14.16 -3.79
N ALA A 53 -0.53 -14.51 -5.06
CA ALA A 53 0.56 -14.93 -5.94
C ALA A 53 1.62 -13.82 -6.06
N THR A 54 1.18 -12.57 -6.27
CA THR A 54 2.05 -11.40 -6.40
C THR A 54 2.79 -11.10 -5.08
N ILE A 55 2.11 -11.17 -3.92
CA ILE A 55 2.75 -11.01 -2.60
C ILE A 55 3.83 -12.09 -2.37
N THR A 56 3.54 -13.34 -2.74
CA THR A 56 4.46 -14.47 -2.58
C THR A 56 5.74 -14.25 -3.36
N GLU A 57 5.63 -13.67 -4.56
CA GLU A 57 6.79 -13.30 -5.37
C GLU A 57 7.57 -12.14 -4.78
N VAL A 58 6.90 -11.04 -4.41
CA VAL A 58 7.53 -9.85 -3.79
C VAL A 58 8.35 -10.21 -2.55
N LYS A 59 7.84 -11.10 -1.71
CA LYS A 59 8.50 -11.51 -0.47
C LYS A 59 9.50 -12.67 -0.67
N GLY A 60 9.49 -13.30 -1.85
CA GLY A 60 10.07 -14.62 -2.07
C GLY A 60 9.43 -15.68 -1.18
N GLY A 61 9.87 -16.95 -1.31
CA GLY A 61 9.37 -18.10 -0.52
C GLY A 61 9.52 -18.00 1.01
N ARG A 62 9.84 -16.81 1.55
CA ARG A 62 9.89 -16.46 2.96
C ARG A 62 8.54 -16.02 3.52
N TYR A 63 7.55 -15.70 2.68
CA TYR A 63 6.21 -15.34 3.15
C TYR A 63 5.41 -16.61 3.50
N ARG A 64 5.16 -16.82 4.79
CA ARG A 64 4.53 -18.05 5.31
C ARG A 64 3.11 -17.87 5.84
N TYR A 65 2.56 -16.65 5.77
CA TYR A 65 1.30 -16.29 6.40
C TYR A 65 0.29 -15.79 5.37
N ARG A 66 -0.99 -16.10 5.57
CA ARG A 66 -2.06 -15.50 4.78
C ARG A 66 -2.15 -14.00 5.10
N PRO A 67 -2.17 -13.10 4.10
CA PRO A 67 -2.39 -11.68 4.34
C PRO A 67 -3.71 -11.41 5.08
N GLN A 68 -3.77 -10.32 5.83
CA GLN A 68 -5.01 -9.87 6.47
C GLN A 68 -5.95 -9.25 5.41
N PRO A 69 -7.28 -9.23 5.63
CA PRO A 69 -8.24 -8.60 4.70
C PRO A 69 -7.84 -7.18 4.26
N ALA A 70 -7.40 -6.35 5.21
CA ALA A 70 -6.94 -4.99 4.95
C ALA A 70 -5.71 -4.91 4.02
N THR A 71 -4.91 -5.98 3.88
CA THR A 71 -3.82 -6.01 2.89
C THR A 71 -4.35 -6.08 1.47
N TYR A 72 -5.41 -6.86 1.23
CA TYR A 72 -6.05 -6.96 -0.08
C TYR A 72 -6.70 -5.64 -0.49
N GLU A 73 -7.39 -5.00 0.46
CA GLU A 73 -7.98 -3.66 0.27
C GLU A 73 -6.92 -2.61 -0.05
N ALA A 74 -5.79 -2.63 0.66
CA ALA A 74 -4.67 -1.73 0.41
C ALA A 74 -4.09 -1.91 -0.99
N VAL A 75 -3.94 -3.16 -1.47
CA VAL A 75 -3.45 -3.44 -2.83
C VAL A 75 -4.43 -2.91 -3.88
N ARG A 76 -5.73 -3.20 -3.74
CA ARG A 76 -6.74 -2.67 -4.67
C ARG A 76 -6.79 -1.14 -4.68
N SER A 77 -6.67 -0.52 -3.51
CA SER A 77 -6.60 0.95 -3.41
C SER A 77 -5.41 1.52 -4.20
N GLY A 78 -4.24 0.89 -4.10
CA GLY A 78 -3.04 1.31 -4.82
C GLY A 78 -3.09 1.03 -6.33
N LEU A 79 -3.89 0.05 -6.76
CA LEU A 79 -4.03 -0.31 -8.18
C LEU A 79 -5.05 0.51 -8.96
N LYS A 80 -5.90 1.28 -8.28
CA LYS A 80 -6.79 2.24 -8.93
C LYS A 80 -5.98 3.20 -9.80
N ALA A 81 -6.59 3.69 -10.88
CA ALA A 81 -5.99 4.69 -11.77
C ALA A 81 -5.33 5.83 -10.97
N PRO A 82 -4.19 6.39 -11.41
CA PRO A 82 -3.49 7.45 -10.67
C PRO A 82 -4.37 8.69 -10.50
N LEU A 83 -4.30 9.35 -9.33
CA LEU A 83 -4.79 10.73 -9.23
C LEU A 83 -3.88 11.66 -10.05
N THR A 84 -4.48 12.62 -10.73
CA THR A 84 -3.81 13.61 -11.57
C THR A 84 -4.27 15.02 -11.22
N THR A 85 -3.60 16.04 -11.75
CA THR A 85 -3.99 17.45 -11.62
C THR A 85 -5.34 17.77 -12.29
N ALA A 86 -5.81 16.91 -13.20
CA ALA A 86 -7.11 17.04 -13.86
C ALA A 86 -8.29 16.53 -12.99
N ASP A 87 -8.02 15.80 -11.92
CA ASP A 87 -9.07 15.29 -11.05
C ASP A 87 -9.74 16.42 -10.23
N HIS A 88 -11.05 16.31 -10.08
CA HIS A 88 -11.80 17.24 -9.23
C HIS A 88 -11.36 17.15 -7.77
N ALA A 89 -11.35 18.29 -7.07
CA ALA A 89 -10.93 18.38 -5.67
C ALA A 89 -11.67 17.42 -4.73
N ASP A 90 -12.97 17.17 -4.98
CA ASP A 90 -13.76 16.22 -4.18
C ASP A 90 -13.27 14.77 -4.37
N VAL A 91 -12.89 14.39 -5.59
CA VAL A 91 -12.31 13.06 -5.87
C VAL A 91 -10.97 12.90 -5.17
N VAL A 92 -10.12 13.92 -5.25
CA VAL A 92 -8.81 13.93 -4.57
C VAL A 92 -9.00 13.80 -3.06
N LYS A 93 -9.89 14.61 -2.48
CA LYS A 93 -10.21 14.57 -1.06
C LYS A 93 -10.69 13.18 -0.64
N ASP A 94 -11.68 12.63 -1.34
CA ASP A 94 -12.27 11.35 -0.96
C ASP A 94 -11.24 10.22 -1.07
N ARG A 95 -10.45 10.19 -2.15
CA ARG A 95 -9.41 9.18 -2.33
C ARG A 95 -8.28 9.30 -1.32
N VAL A 96 -7.78 10.50 -1.07
CA VAL A 96 -6.65 10.71 -0.15
C VAL A 96 -7.09 10.49 1.29
N PHE A 97 -8.16 11.14 1.75
CA PHE A 97 -8.53 11.09 3.17
C PHE A 97 -9.15 9.75 3.58
N ALA A 98 -9.91 9.07 2.71
CA ALA A 98 -10.37 7.71 3.00
C ALA A 98 -9.19 6.73 3.08
N ALA A 99 -8.22 6.85 2.17
CA ALA A 99 -7.03 6.01 2.16
C ALA A 99 -6.13 6.28 3.39
N VAL A 100 -5.97 7.54 3.79
CA VAL A 100 -5.23 7.93 5.01
C VAL A 100 -5.82 7.25 6.24
N GLY A 101 -7.15 7.31 6.42
CA GLY A 101 -7.82 6.72 7.58
C GLY A 101 -7.65 5.19 7.67
N GLN A 102 -7.50 4.52 6.53
CA GLN A 102 -7.35 3.07 6.44
C GLN A 102 -5.89 2.62 6.35
N GLY A 103 -4.96 3.56 6.12
CA GLY A 103 -3.57 3.28 5.81
C GLY A 103 -3.41 2.56 4.47
N HIS A 104 -4.14 2.98 3.46
CA HIS A 104 -4.04 2.46 2.09
C HIS A 104 -3.15 3.37 1.23
N PRO A 105 -2.31 2.81 0.34
CA PRO A 105 -1.57 3.61 -0.61
C PRO A 105 -2.51 4.25 -1.66
N VAL A 106 -2.11 5.42 -2.15
CA VAL A 106 -2.77 6.13 -3.25
C VAL A 106 -1.75 6.37 -4.35
N LEU A 107 -2.05 5.88 -5.55
CA LEU A 107 -1.25 6.18 -6.73
C LEU A 107 -1.57 7.59 -7.24
N VAL A 108 -0.54 8.37 -7.53
CA VAL A 108 -0.64 9.71 -8.12
C VAL A 108 0.32 9.83 -9.30
N SER A 109 0.00 10.69 -10.26
CA SER A 109 0.87 11.06 -11.38
C SER A 109 1.07 12.57 -11.39
N ASP A 110 2.29 13.01 -11.69
CA ASP A 110 2.56 14.41 -12.02
C ASP A 110 2.21 14.73 -13.48
N ASP A 111 2.39 16.00 -13.87
CA ASP A 111 2.11 16.51 -15.22
C ASP A 111 3.10 15.96 -16.28
N ASP A 112 4.25 15.45 -15.85
CA ASP A 112 5.27 14.84 -16.70
C ASP A 112 5.03 13.32 -16.90
N GLY A 113 4.01 12.76 -16.25
CA GLY A 113 3.67 11.33 -16.31
C GLY A 113 4.47 10.44 -15.36
N ASN A 114 5.20 11.02 -14.40
CA ASN A 114 5.87 10.24 -13.36
C ASN A 114 4.86 9.82 -12.29
N GLU A 115 4.88 8.54 -11.93
CA GLU A 115 3.95 7.97 -10.95
C GLU A 115 4.60 7.77 -9.58
N TYR A 116 3.84 8.08 -8.52
CA TYR A 116 4.26 7.96 -7.14
C TYR A 116 3.16 7.32 -6.28
N TYR A 117 3.58 6.58 -5.24
CA TYR A 117 2.66 6.13 -4.21
C TYR A 117 2.73 7.05 -3.00
N LEU A 118 1.60 7.66 -2.67
CA LEU A 118 1.41 8.36 -1.41
C LEU A 118 1.02 7.35 -0.34
N VAL A 119 1.77 7.32 0.75
CA VAL A 119 1.50 6.48 1.92
C VAL A 119 1.37 7.37 3.15
N ALA A 120 0.24 7.26 3.83
CA ALA A 120 -0.02 8.05 5.03
C ALA A 120 0.66 7.38 6.23
N ILE A 121 1.70 8.04 6.72
CA ILE A 121 2.33 7.68 7.99
C ILE A 121 1.77 8.62 9.05
N PRO A 122 1.00 8.11 10.04
CA PRO A 122 0.58 8.96 11.14
C PRO A 122 1.83 9.45 11.86
N ALA A 123 1.98 10.77 11.95
CA ALA A 123 2.82 11.37 12.98
C ALA A 123 2.30 10.84 14.33
N THR A 124 3.21 10.56 15.25
CA THR A 124 2.93 10.08 16.61
C THR A 124 1.70 10.77 17.22
N PRO A 125 0.91 10.05 18.06
CA PRO A 125 -0.34 10.57 18.62
C PRO A 125 -0.18 11.93 19.32
#